data_AF-A0A1L0DBC1-F1
#
_entry.id   AF-A0A1L0DBC1-F1
#
_cell.length_a   1.000
_cell.length_b   1.000
_cell.length_c   1.000
_cell.angle_alpha   90.00
_cell.angle_beta   90.00
_cell.angle_gamma   90.00
#
_symmetry.space_group_name_H-M   'P 1'
#
loop_
_entity.id
_entity.type
_entity.pdbx_description
1 polymer ?
#
loop_
_entity_poly.entity_id
_entity_poly.type
_entity_poly.pdbx_seq_one_letter_code
_entity_poly.pdbx_strand_id
1 'polypeptide(L)'
;MGSLVDLMADLSPIVSNSTLDSALIDQLEADLGTLPSQYIDLLRSANGQDITFGNFIHFKGLQPSCWASNAYDAFDEFYGLLSLRHEIEVCKEDLGTQWIPIGGSTGGNHICLCVKGPMTGQLWFWDHEQTPDFDVHKVESGMYLAADTLLDFVKKLEVNANENENVIGVLSCELDF
;
A
#
# COMPACT_ATOMS: atom_id res chain seq x y z
N MET A 1 10.43 16.76 -11.69
CA MET A 1 9.88 15.78 -10.73
C MET A 1 8.93 14.92 -11.53
N GLY A 2 9.20 13.64 -11.70
CA GLY A 2 8.28 12.72 -12.39
C GLY A 2 7.02 12.51 -11.57
N SER A 3 5.89 12.22 -12.22
CA SER A 3 4.65 11.87 -11.52
C SER A 3 4.79 10.49 -10.87
N LEU A 4 3.99 10.19 -9.84
CA LEU A 4 3.95 8.85 -9.24
C LEU A 4 3.61 7.78 -10.30
N VAL A 5 2.78 8.13 -11.26
CA VAL A 5 2.39 7.27 -12.39
C VAL A 5 3.62 6.88 -13.22
N ASP A 6 4.52 7.83 -13.50
CA ASP A 6 5.74 7.54 -14.26
C ASP A 6 6.67 6.58 -13.51
N LEU A 7 6.73 6.70 -12.17
CA LEU A 7 7.56 5.81 -11.34
C LEU A 7 6.99 4.40 -11.25
N MET A 8 5.66 4.26 -11.35
CA MET A 8 5.00 2.96 -11.29
C MET A 8 4.94 2.25 -12.64
N ALA A 9 5.24 2.93 -13.74
CA ALA A 9 5.11 2.37 -15.09
C ALA A 9 5.90 1.05 -15.27
N ASP A 10 7.09 0.97 -14.70
CA ASP A 10 7.97 -0.21 -14.79
C ASP A 10 7.51 -1.38 -13.89
N LEU A 11 6.53 -1.15 -13.00
CA LEU A 11 5.97 -2.17 -12.11
C LEU A 11 4.84 -2.98 -12.78
N SER A 12 4.48 -2.66 -14.03
CA SER A 12 3.34 -3.24 -14.75
C SER A 12 2.01 -3.09 -14.00
N PRO A 13 1.57 -1.86 -13.68
CA PRO A 13 0.34 -1.63 -12.94
C PRO A 13 -0.88 -2.01 -13.79
N ILE A 14 -1.84 -2.69 -13.15
CA ILE A 14 -3.10 -3.12 -13.76
C ILE A 14 -4.21 -2.34 -13.06
N VAL A 15 -4.95 -1.57 -13.85
CA VAL A 15 -6.07 -0.74 -13.38
C VAL A 15 -7.30 -1.03 -14.23
N SER A 16 -8.43 -1.25 -13.57
CA SER A 16 -9.73 -1.45 -14.20
C SER A 16 -10.19 -0.17 -14.93
N ASN A 17 -10.69 -0.30 -16.15
CA ASN A 17 -11.15 0.85 -16.93
C ASN A 17 -12.56 1.27 -16.47
N SER A 18 -12.63 2.20 -15.53
CA SER A 18 -13.88 2.73 -14.97
C SER A 18 -13.80 4.25 -14.78
N THR A 19 -14.96 4.89 -14.59
CA THR A 19 -15.04 6.34 -14.37
C THR A 19 -14.91 6.65 -12.88
N LEU A 20 -14.02 7.58 -12.52
CA LEU A 20 -13.92 8.09 -11.15
C LEU A 20 -15.19 8.86 -10.77
N ASP A 21 -15.81 8.50 -9.65
CA ASP A 21 -16.77 9.35 -8.98
C ASP A 21 -16.04 10.30 -8.02
N SER A 22 -15.86 11.56 -8.43
CA SER A 22 -15.14 12.55 -7.62
C SER A 22 -15.80 12.80 -6.27
N ALA A 23 -17.12 12.60 -6.14
CA ALA A 23 -17.82 12.78 -4.88
C ALA A 23 -17.37 11.78 -3.80
N LEU A 24 -16.85 10.62 -4.21
CA LEU A 24 -16.26 9.66 -3.27
C LEU A 24 -14.98 10.22 -2.64
N ILE A 25 -14.13 10.90 -3.40
CA ILE A 25 -12.93 11.53 -2.83
C ILE A 25 -13.33 12.61 -1.83
N ASP A 26 -14.30 13.45 -2.19
CA ASP A 26 -14.79 14.52 -1.31
C ASP A 26 -15.37 13.96 0.00
N GLN A 27 -16.13 12.86 -0.07
CA GLN A 27 -16.65 12.18 1.11
C GLN A 27 -15.53 11.58 1.97
N LEU A 28 -14.52 10.98 1.35
CA LEU A 28 -13.38 10.42 2.07
C LEU A 28 -12.61 11.49 2.85
N GLU A 29 -12.36 12.65 2.26
CA GLU A 29 -11.73 13.78 2.95
C GLU A 29 -12.65 14.41 4.01
N ALA A 30 -13.97 14.37 3.82
CA ALA A 30 -14.92 14.80 4.85
C ALA A 30 -14.88 13.89 6.09
N ASP A 31 -14.69 12.58 5.89
CA ASP A 31 -14.66 11.58 6.97
C ASP A 31 -13.31 11.57 7.72
N LEU A 32 -12.20 11.71 6.98
CA LEU A 32 -10.84 11.53 7.51
C LEU A 32 -10.08 12.83 7.75
N GLY A 33 -10.58 13.95 7.22
CA GLY A 33 -9.82 15.18 7.07
C GLY A 33 -9.03 15.22 5.76
N THR A 34 -8.31 16.33 5.55
CA THR A 34 -7.51 16.52 4.33
C THR A 34 -6.44 15.45 4.19
N LEU A 35 -6.48 14.73 3.07
CA LEU A 35 -5.50 13.69 2.76
C LEU A 35 -4.28 14.30 2.07
N PRO A 36 -3.10 13.66 2.16
CA PRO A 36 -1.93 14.10 1.40
C PRO A 36 -2.23 14.18 -0.10
N SER A 37 -1.90 15.30 -0.74
CA SER A 37 -2.25 15.54 -2.16
C SER A 37 -1.69 14.46 -3.09
N GLN A 38 -0.50 13.93 -2.79
CA GLN A 38 0.12 12.84 -3.53
C GLN A 38 -0.74 11.57 -3.53
N TYR A 39 -1.44 11.29 -2.42
CA TYR A 39 -2.32 10.13 -2.33
C TYR A 39 -3.61 10.35 -3.12
N ILE A 40 -4.16 11.55 -3.09
CA ILE A 40 -5.30 11.92 -3.93
C ILE A 40 -4.94 11.82 -5.42
N ASP A 41 -3.75 12.26 -5.81
CA ASP A 41 -3.27 12.16 -7.19
C ASP A 41 -3.11 10.70 -7.62
N LEU A 42 -2.64 9.82 -6.72
CA LEU A 42 -2.57 8.38 -6.95
C LEU A 42 -3.97 7.79 -7.19
N LEU A 43 -4.93 8.06 -6.31
CA LEU A 43 -6.32 7.60 -6.46
C LEU A 43 -6.92 8.09 -7.79
N ARG A 44 -6.70 9.35 -8.16
CA ARG A 44 -7.17 9.89 -9.44
C ARG A 44 -6.53 9.22 -10.64
N SER A 45 -5.23 8.91 -10.57
CA SER A 45 -4.52 8.23 -11.66
C SER A 45 -5.09 6.84 -11.97
N ALA A 46 -5.65 6.18 -10.96
CA ALA A 46 -6.28 4.87 -11.08
C ALA A 46 -7.81 4.92 -11.22
N ASN A 47 -8.40 6.10 -11.46
CA ASN A 47 -9.86 6.32 -11.42
C ASN A 47 -10.54 5.78 -10.15
N GLY A 48 -9.83 5.80 -9.02
CA GLY A 48 -10.29 5.30 -7.73
C GLY A 48 -10.38 3.77 -7.65
N GLN A 49 -9.79 3.04 -8.60
CA GLN A 49 -9.70 1.58 -8.57
C GLN A 49 -8.42 1.12 -7.87
N ASP A 50 -8.42 -0.14 -7.46
CA ASP A 50 -7.21 -0.79 -6.95
C ASP A 50 -6.13 -0.80 -8.03
N ILE A 51 -4.88 -0.62 -7.60
CA ILE A 51 -3.70 -0.76 -8.47
C ILE A 51 -3.01 -2.04 -8.06
N THR A 52 -3.19 -3.08 -8.87
CA THR A 52 -2.47 -4.35 -8.73
C THR A 52 -1.29 -4.38 -9.69
N PHE A 53 -0.39 -5.35 -9.53
CA PHE A 53 0.81 -5.47 -10.36
C PHE A 53 0.84 -6.81 -11.11
N GLY A 54 1.30 -6.78 -12.36
CA GLY A 54 1.53 -8.00 -13.14
C GLY A 54 2.78 -8.78 -12.72
N ASN A 55 3.59 -8.19 -11.84
CA ASN A 55 4.83 -8.78 -11.29
C ASN A 55 4.72 -8.86 -9.76
N PHE A 56 5.46 -9.78 -9.14
CA PHE A 56 5.71 -9.68 -7.70
C PHE A 56 6.53 -8.43 -7.38
N ILE A 57 6.00 -7.57 -6.51
CA ILE A 57 6.65 -6.35 -6.08
C ILE A 57 7.12 -6.53 -4.63
N HIS A 58 8.29 -5.97 -4.33
CA HIS A 58 8.79 -5.87 -2.98
C HIS A 58 9.35 -4.47 -2.71
N PHE A 59 9.64 -4.16 -1.45
CA PHE A 59 10.26 -2.91 -1.06
C PHE A 59 11.15 -3.08 0.15
N LYS A 60 12.14 -2.19 0.28
CA LYS A 60 12.99 -2.10 1.45
C LYS A 60 12.56 -0.94 2.35
N GLY A 61 11.82 -1.27 3.39
CA GLY A 61 11.38 -0.33 4.43
C GLY A 61 12.55 0.36 5.15
N LEU A 62 12.27 1.48 5.84
CA LEU A 62 13.23 2.10 6.75
C LEU A 62 13.47 1.23 8.00
N GLN A 63 12.44 0.49 8.40
CA GLN A 63 12.49 -0.60 9.36
C GLN A 63 11.98 -1.88 8.67
N PRO A 64 12.76 -2.98 8.67
CA PRO A 64 12.28 -4.25 8.13
C PRO A 64 11.19 -4.82 9.04
N SER A 65 10.13 -5.38 8.44
CA SER A 65 9.09 -6.06 9.21
C SER A 65 9.54 -7.46 9.68
N CYS A 66 8.74 -8.10 10.53
CA CYS A 66 8.90 -9.50 10.90
C CYS A 66 8.71 -10.48 9.72
N TRP A 67 8.09 -10.03 8.63
CA TRP A 67 7.89 -10.80 7.38
C TRP A 67 9.00 -10.55 6.35
N ALA A 68 9.93 -9.62 6.62
CA ALA A 68 10.95 -9.25 5.66
C ALA A 68 11.93 -10.40 5.38
N SER A 69 12.14 -10.71 4.11
CA SER A 69 13.16 -11.65 3.64
C SER A 69 14.30 -10.88 3.00
N ASN A 70 15.54 -11.08 3.46
CA ASN A 70 16.70 -10.30 3.04
C ASN A 70 16.50 -8.76 3.14
N ALA A 71 15.74 -8.32 4.14
CA ALA A 71 15.32 -6.93 4.38
C ALA A 71 14.31 -6.35 3.35
N TYR A 72 13.65 -7.19 2.58
CA TYR A 72 12.56 -6.80 1.69
C TYR A 72 11.22 -7.37 2.16
N ASP A 73 10.21 -6.52 2.16
CA ASP A 73 8.81 -6.85 2.40
C ASP A 73 8.07 -6.92 1.06
N ALA A 74 7.11 -7.82 0.93
CA ALA A 74 6.26 -7.90 -0.27
C ALA A 74 5.24 -6.76 -0.32
N PHE A 75 4.80 -6.38 -1.51
CA PHE A 75 3.72 -5.42 -1.69
C PHE A 75 2.82 -5.86 -2.84
N ASP A 76 1.53 -5.97 -2.57
CA ASP A 76 0.60 -6.67 -3.47
C ASP A 76 -0.22 -5.68 -4.29
N GLU A 77 -0.69 -4.59 -3.66
CA GLU A 77 -1.58 -3.62 -4.31
C GLU A 77 -1.69 -2.29 -3.56
N PHE A 78 -2.07 -1.23 -4.27
CA PHE A 78 -2.67 -0.04 -3.65
C PHE A 78 -4.20 -0.16 -3.67
N TYR A 79 -4.84 0.19 -2.55
CA TYR A 79 -6.29 0.23 -2.45
C TYR A 79 -6.86 1.47 -3.15
N GLY A 80 -7.81 1.22 -4.03
CA GLY A 80 -8.75 2.19 -4.57
C GLY A 80 -9.85 2.52 -3.56
N LEU A 81 -10.78 3.38 -3.95
CA LEU A 81 -11.76 4.00 -3.06
C LEU A 81 -12.71 3.01 -2.37
N LEU A 82 -13.09 1.92 -3.05
CA LEU A 82 -14.00 0.93 -2.48
C LEU A 82 -13.28 0.06 -1.45
N SER A 83 -12.14 -0.52 -1.83
CA SER A 83 -11.30 -1.35 -0.96
C SER A 83 -10.78 -0.54 0.22
N LEU A 84 -10.31 0.69 -0.01
CA LEU A 84 -9.89 1.61 1.05
C LEU A 84 -10.96 1.82 2.11
N ARG A 85 -12.22 2.09 1.71
CA ARG A 85 -13.31 2.29 2.69
C ARG A 85 -13.60 1.02 3.47
N HIS A 86 -13.55 -0.12 2.81
CA HIS A 86 -13.74 -1.40 3.46
C HIS A 86 -12.65 -1.63 4.51
N GLU A 87 -11.38 -1.50 4.13
CA GLU A 87 -10.24 -1.72 5.01
C GLU A 87 -10.18 -0.70 6.15
N ILE A 88 -10.52 0.57 5.92
CA ILE A 88 -10.65 1.55 7.01
C ILE A 88 -11.67 1.07 8.05
N GLU A 89 -12.84 0.61 7.61
CA GLU A 89 -13.91 0.15 8.51
C GLU A 89 -13.52 -1.13 9.26
N VAL A 90 -12.82 -2.05 8.60
CA VAL A 90 -12.33 -3.30 9.19
C VAL A 90 -11.25 -3.02 10.24
N CYS A 91 -10.29 -2.14 9.94
CA CYS A 91 -9.11 -1.91 10.77
C CYS A 91 -9.27 -0.76 11.78
N LYS A 92 -10.43 -0.07 11.83
CA LYS A 92 -10.62 1.16 12.62
C LYS A 92 -10.38 0.98 14.13
N GLU A 93 -10.63 -0.22 14.67
CA GLU A 93 -10.49 -0.47 16.10
C GLU A 93 -9.02 -0.47 16.52
N ASP A 94 -8.14 -1.00 15.68
CA ASP A 94 -6.69 -1.07 15.91
C ASP A 94 -5.96 0.20 15.47
N LEU A 95 -6.33 0.74 14.31
CA LEU A 95 -5.65 1.87 13.68
C LEU A 95 -6.19 3.24 14.12
N GLY A 96 -7.38 3.26 14.73
CA GLY A 96 -8.06 4.49 15.14
C GLY A 96 -8.26 5.46 13.96
N THR A 97 -8.25 6.76 14.26
CA THR A 97 -8.38 7.82 13.23
C THR A 97 -7.04 8.36 12.75
N GLN A 98 -5.93 7.74 13.14
CA GLN A 98 -4.58 8.26 12.86
C GLN A 98 -4.01 7.65 11.59
N TRP A 99 -4.34 6.40 11.31
CA TRP A 99 -3.81 5.63 10.20
C TRP A 99 -4.94 5.18 9.29
N ILE A 100 -4.66 5.13 7.99
CA ILE A 100 -5.54 4.47 7.02
C ILE A 100 -4.74 3.44 6.23
N PRO A 101 -5.26 2.22 6.03
CA PRO A 101 -4.63 1.25 5.16
C PRO A 101 -4.76 1.71 3.71
N ILE A 102 -3.67 1.86 2.98
CA ILE A 102 -3.65 2.34 1.58
C ILE A 102 -3.18 1.29 0.57
N GLY A 103 -2.73 0.13 1.04
CA GLY A 103 -2.32 -0.96 0.18
C GLY A 103 -2.11 -2.26 0.95
N GLY A 104 -2.20 -3.37 0.23
CA GLY A 104 -2.05 -4.73 0.73
C GLY A 104 -0.63 -5.24 0.63
N SER A 105 -0.27 -6.12 1.56
CA SER A 105 0.95 -6.89 1.57
C SER A 105 0.66 -8.34 1.95
N THR A 106 1.57 -9.23 1.56
CA THR A 106 1.38 -10.68 1.66
C THR A 106 0.98 -11.10 3.08
N GLY A 107 0.04 -12.03 3.16
CA GLY A 107 -0.46 -12.54 4.44
C GLY A 107 -1.58 -11.70 5.06
N GLY A 108 -2.17 -10.76 4.32
CA GLY A 108 -3.23 -9.87 4.85
C GLY A 108 -2.68 -8.66 5.60
N ASN A 109 -1.39 -8.36 5.43
CA ASN A 109 -0.73 -7.21 6.05
C ASN A 109 -1.02 -5.94 5.26
N HIS A 110 -0.80 -4.78 5.88
CA HIS A 110 -1.15 -3.50 5.26
C HIS A 110 0.01 -2.51 5.24
N ILE A 111 0.05 -1.69 4.19
CA ILE A 111 0.77 -0.42 4.21
C ILE A 111 -0.21 0.68 4.63
N CYS A 112 0.05 1.28 5.79
CA CYS A 112 -0.78 2.31 6.40
C CYS A 112 -0.17 3.70 6.23
N LEU A 113 -0.99 4.68 5.88
CA LEU A 113 -0.63 6.09 5.78
C LEU A 113 -1.06 6.83 7.05
N CYS A 114 -0.14 7.56 7.67
CA CYS A 114 -0.50 8.48 8.75
C CYS A 114 -1.22 9.70 8.18
N VAL A 115 -2.43 9.98 8.65
CA VAL A 115 -3.24 11.13 8.22
C VAL A 115 -3.40 12.18 9.31
N LYS A 116 -3.03 11.86 10.56
CA LYS A 116 -3.19 12.75 11.70
C LYS A 116 -1.93 12.82 12.57
N GLY A 117 -1.64 14.00 13.11
CA GLY A 117 -0.55 14.21 14.07
C GLY A 117 0.81 14.48 13.40
N PRO A 118 1.90 14.58 14.18
CA PRO A 118 3.23 14.91 13.66
C PRO A 118 3.83 13.93 12.65
N MET A 119 3.32 12.69 12.57
CA MET A 119 3.77 11.68 11.61
C MET A 119 3.00 11.71 10.28
N THR A 120 2.05 12.64 10.09
CA THR A 120 1.23 12.73 8.86
C THR A 120 2.10 12.70 7.60
N GLY A 121 1.74 11.82 6.66
CA GLY A 121 2.45 11.59 5.40
C GLY A 121 3.40 10.38 5.42
N GLN A 122 3.79 9.88 6.61
CA GLN A 122 4.60 8.67 6.72
C GLN A 122 3.80 7.41 6.41
N LEU A 123 4.50 6.40 5.88
CA LEU A 123 3.97 5.09 5.55
C LEU A 123 4.58 4.02 6.43
N TRP A 124 3.73 3.14 6.95
CA TRP A 124 4.10 2.11 7.91
C TRP A 124 3.55 0.77 7.46
N PHE A 125 4.35 -0.28 7.52
CA PHE A 125 3.89 -1.65 7.41
C PHE A 125 3.25 -2.07 8.73
N TRP A 126 2.04 -2.62 8.68
CA TRP A 126 1.36 -3.21 9.82
C TRP A 126 1.18 -4.71 9.60
N ASP A 127 1.74 -5.49 10.53
CA ASP A 127 1.45 -6.91 10.67
C ASP A 127 0.06 -7.02 11.31
N HIS A 128 -0.95 -7.41 10.53
CA HIS A 128 -2.33 -7.42 10.98
C HIS A 128 -2.59 -8.40 12.13
N GLU A 129 -1.66 -9.34 12.37
CA GLU A 129 -1.71 -10.26 13.52
C GLU A 129 -1.20 -9.61 14.83
N GLN A 130 -0.59 -8.43 14.76
CA GLN A 130 -0.08 -7.69 15.91
C GLN A 130 -0.98 -6.51 16.26
N THR A 131 -1.35 -6.40 17.53
CA THR A 131 -1.99 -5.18 18.04
C THR A 131 -0.98 -4.03 18.02
N PRO A 132 -1.21 -2.97 17.23
CA PRO A 132 -0.30 -1.84 17.17
C PRO A 132 -0.39 -1.02 18.46
N ASP A 133 0.77 -0.55 18.93
CA ASP A 133 0.86 0.37 20.08
C ASP A 133 1.50 1.67 19.62
N PHE A 134 0.75 2.75 19.67
CA PHE A 134 1.19 4.07 19.25
C PHE A 134 0.41 5.17 19.98
N ASP A 135 1.01 6.36 20.00
CA ASP A 135 0.33 7.60 20.30
C ASP A 135 0.42 8.54 19.09
N VAL A 136 -0.07 9.77 19.25
CA VAL A 136 -0.06 10.77 18.17
C VAL A 136 1.35 11.15 17.72
N HIS A 137 2.37 10.93 18.55
CA HIS A 137 3.76 11.35 18.32
C HIS A 137 4.68 10.21 17.87
N LYS A 138 4.39 8.96 18.22
CA LYS A 138 5.25 7.82 17.90
C LYS A 138 4.50 6.48 17.86
N VAL A 139 5.11 5.52 17.16
CA VAL A 139 4.77 4.10 17.23
C VAL A 139 5.76 3.41 18.17
N GLU A 140 5.24 2.66 19.15
CA GLU A 140 6.02 1.88 20.12
C GLU A 140 6.23 0.44 19.63
N SER A 141 5.21 -0.19 19.04
CA SER A 141 5.30 -1.55 18.50
C SER A 141 4.17 -1.90 17.52
N GLY A 142 4.28 -3.06 16.86
CA GLY A 142 3.27 -3.63 15.96
C GLY A 142 3.30 -3.07 14.53
N MET A 143 3.94 -1.92 14.31
CA MET A 143 4.13 -1.35 12.97
C MET A 143 5.60 -1.01 12.71
N TYR A 144 5.98 -1.01 11.43
CA TYR A 144 7.36 -0.81 10.97
C TYR A 144 7.40 0.30 9.93
N LEU A 145 8.23 1.32 10.12
CA LEU A 145 8.31 2.47 9.21
C LEU A 145 8.79 2.02 7.83
N ALA A 146 7.94 2.16 6.81
CA ALA A 146 8.25 1.80 5.44
C ALA A 146 8.92 2.97 4.69
N ALA A 147 8.36 4.19 4.82
CA ALA A 147 8.88 5.39 4.18
C ALA A 147 8.38 6.68 4.86
N ASP A 148 9.12 7.78 4.67
CA ASP A 148 8.73 9.10 5.21
C ASP A 148 7.63 9.77 4.38
N THR A 149 7.53 9.45 3.09
CA THR A 149 6.52 10.00 2.17
C THR A 149 6.06 8.95 1.15
N LEU A 150 4.87 9.16 0.57
CA LEU A 150 4.34 8.28 -0.48
C LEU A 150 5.26 8.23 -1.70
N LEU A 151 5.84 9.37 -2.07
CA LEU A 151 6.83 9.42 -3.16
C LEU A 151 8.06 8.57 -2.85
N ASP A 152 8.57 8.60 -1.62
CA ASP A 152 9.72 7.80 -1.24
C ASP A 152 9.38 6.31 -1.18
N PHE A 153 8.15 5.97 -0.77
CA PHE A 153 7.65 4.60 -0.81
C PHE A 153 7.58 4.06 -2.24
N VAL A 154 6.95 4.79 -3.16
CA VAL A 154 6.82 4.37 -4.57
C VAL A 154 8.19 4.19 -5.23
N LYS A 155 9.19 5.03 -4.91
CA LYS A 155 10.57 4.87 -5.40
C LYS A 155 11.30 3.64 -4.86
N LYS A 156 10.82 3.05 -3.77
CA LYS A 156 11.39 1.83 -3.16
C LYS A 156 10.74 0.55 -3.68
N LEU A 157 9.64 0.66 -4.44
CA LEU A 157 9.00 -0.50 -5.06
C LEU A 157 9.90 -1.04 -6.17
N GLU A 158 10.21 -2.32 -6.09
CA GLU A 158 11.08 -3.02 -7.02
C GLU A 158 10.40 -4.34 -7.47
N VAL A 159 10.64 -4.75 -8.71
CA VAL A 159 10.18 -6.06 -9.18
C VAL A 159 11.05 -7.15 -8.57
N ASN A 160 10.44 -8.12 -7.88
CA ASN A 160 11.14 -9.28 -7.34
C ASN A 160 11.46 -10.28 -8.46
N ALA A 161 12.58 -10.07 -9.17
CA ALA A 161 12.97 -10.91 -10.30
C ALA A 161 13.05 -12.41 -9.98
N ASN A 162 13.51 -12.78 -8.77
CA ASN A 162 13.67 -14.18 -8.36
C ASN A 162 12.34 -14.94 -8.29
N GLU A 163 11.28 -14.30 -7.77
CA GLU A 163 9.95 -14.92 -7.69
C GLU A 163 9.26 -14.95 -9.05
N ASN A 164 9.44 -13.93 -9.87
CA ASN A 164 8.89 -13.89 -11.22
C ASN A 164 9.54 -14.95 -12.14
N GLU A 165 10.85 -15.21 -12.03
CA GLU A 165 11.53 -16.29 -12.77
C GLU A 165 11.01 -17.68 -12.38
N ASN A 166 10.72 -17.91 -11.10
CA ASN A 166 10.18 -19.19 -10.61
C ASN A 166 8.77 -19.48 -11.17
N VAL A 167 7.93 -18.46 -11.39
CA VAL A 167 6.59 -18.65 -11.98
C VAL A 167 6.66 -19.01 -13.47
N ILE A 168 7.60 -18.42 -14.23
CA ILE A 168 7.83 -18.78 -15.63
C ILE A 168 8.29 -20.24 -15.75
N GLY A 169 9.04 -20.75 -14.77
CA GLY A 169 9.50 -22.14 -14.71
C GLY A 169 8.40 -23.19 -14.44
N VAL A 170 7.21 -22.79 -13.96
CA VAL A 170 6.11 -23.71 -13.59
C VAL A 170 5.14 -23.98 -14.76
N LEU A 171 5.31 -23.32 -15.91
CA LEU A 171 4.46 -23.50 -17.09
C LEU A 171 4.64 -24.83 -17.86
N SER A 172 5.37 -25.82 -17.34
CA SER A 172 5.46 -27.16 -17.95
C SER A 172 5.19 -28.30 -16.96
N CYS A 173 3.97 -28.38 -16.45
CA CYS A 173 3.38 -29.67 -16.09
C CYS A 173 2.13 -29.86 -16.94
N GLU A 174 2.31 -30.47 -18.12
CA GLU A 174 1.19 -31.13 -18.79
C GLU A 174 0.65 -32.19 -17.84
N LEU A 175 -0.58 -32.00 -17.38
CA LEU A 175 -1.32 -33.03 -16.66
C LEU A 175 -1.84 -34.02 -17.70
N ASP A 176 -1.11 -35.12 -17.88
CA ASP A 176 -1.61 -36.31 -18.57
C ASP A 176 -2.70 -36.96 -17.70
N PHE A 177 -3.96 -36.85 -18.14
CA PHE A 177 -5.09 -37.65 -17.64
C PHE A 177 -5.40 -38.81 -18.58
#